data_AF-A0A4Y2T777-F1
#
_entry.id   AF-A0A4Y2T777-F1
#
_cell.length_a   1.000
_cell.length_b   1.000
_cell.length_c   1.000
_cell.angle_alpha   90.00
_cell.angle_beta   90.00
_cell.angle_gamma   90.00
#
_symmetry.space_group_name_H-M   'P 1'
#
loop_
_entity.id
_entity.type
_entity.pdbx_description
1 polymer ?
#
loop_
_entity_poly.entity_id
_entity_poly.type
_entity_poly.pdbx_seq_one_letter_code
_entity_poly.pdbx_strand_id
1 'polypeptide(L)'
;MNHILNSMIEAKHVDENACDEILMEFDDYLDNVALKHSDFSEFSPENSRVDEFFYETMNTSKYRKLWKVVDMLLLLSHGQATVEKGFIIDKKVELENMKELSYVSQRLICDYINSTGVSIQNIKITNIMHTYVSNARQKYMKYLEDQKLLSSQNKKRKSITSDEIQELKNKTKKKCLGNDIKALIRSADEFAEKAEENNVTSICKSNSLRRSAKAKEEKSLEITNAIEDLEKKIG
;
A
#
# COMPACT_ATOMS: atom_id res chain seq x y z
N MET A 1 14.07 16.58 24.03
CA MET A 1 13.42 17.35 22.95
C MET A 1 14.16 18.66 22.65
N ASN A 2 14.38 19.55 23.62
CA ASN A 2 15.05 20.85 23.43
C ASN A 2 16.38 20.81 22.65
N HIS A 3 17.29 19.88 22.99
CA HIS A 3 18.55 19.75 22.25
C HIS A 3 18.37 19.39 20.78
N ILE A 4 17.39 18.55 20.47
CA ILE A 4 17.10 18.11 19.10
C ILE A 4 16.47 19.25 18.30
N LEU A 5 15.53 19.99 18.92
CA LEU A 5 14.91 21.16 18.28
C LEU A 5 15.94 22.26 18.01
N ASN A 6 16.84 22.54 18.95
CA ASN A 6 17.91 23.52 18.74
C ASN A 6 18.81 23.11 17.56
N SER A 7 19.21 21.84 17.46
CA SER A 7 19.97 21.35 16.30
C SER A 7 19.20 21.47 14.98
N MET A 8 17.88 21.26 15.00
CA MET A 8 17.03 21.41 13.82
C MET A 8 16.80 22.88 13.41
N ILE A 9 16.75 23.79 14.38
CA ILE A 9 16.69 25.25 14.15
C ILE A 9 18.00 25.73 13.53
N GLU A 10 19.15 25.30 14.08
CA GLU A 10 20.47 25.58 13.52
C GLU A 10 20.61 25.10 12.07
N ALA A 11 20.05 23.92 11.77
CA ALA A 11 19.99 23.36 10.42
C ALA A 11 18.89 23.96 9.53
N LYS A 12 18.10 24.94 10.03
CA LYS A 12 16.99 25.61 9.34
C LYS A 12 15.86 24.66 8.87
N HIS A 13 15.69 23.52 9.54
CA HIS A 13 14.62 22.57 9.25
C HIS A 13 13.32 22.91 10.00
N VAL A 14 13.41 23.65 11.11
CA VAL A 14 12.29 24.10 11.94
C VAL A 14 12.42 25.61 12.16
N ASP A 15 11.29 26.33 12.09
CA ASP A 15 11.23 27.76 12.41
C ASP A 15 11.25 27.98 13.92
N GLU A 16 11.96 29.02 14.38
CA GLU A 16 12.11 29.34 15.80
C GLU A 16 10.75 29.63 16.45
N ASN A 17 9.84 30.27 15.70
CA ASN A 17 8.48 30.58 16.16
C ASN A 17 7.60 29.33 16.38
N ALA A 18 7.96 28.19 15.77
CA ALA A 18 7.22 26.94 15.91
C ALA A 18 7.72 26.08 17.09
N CYS A 19 8.84 26.45 17.73
CA CYS A 19 9.49 25.64 18.75
C CYS A 19 8.59 25.44 19.99
N ASP A 20 8.02 26.53 20.51
CA ASP A 20 7.14 26.49 21.68
C ASP A 20 5.90 25.64 21.42
N GLU A 21 5.33 25.74 20.22
CA GLU A 21 4.19 24.92 19.82
C GLU A 21 4.53 23.44 19.73
N ILE A 22 5.70 23.08 19.19
CA ILE A 22 6.16 21.70 19.12
C ILE A 22 6.44 21.14 20.51
N LEU A 23 6.98 21.94 21.44
CA LEU A 23 7.20 21.52 22.82
C LEU A 23 5.87 21.31 23.56
N MET A 24 4.90 22.19 23.37
CA MET A 24 3.55 21.99 23.92
C MET A 24 2.89 20.72 23.37
N GLU A 25 2.99 20.47 22.05
CA GLU A 25 2.48 19.24 21.44
C GLU A 25 3.20 18.00 22.00
N PHE A 26 4.51 18.09 22.26
CA PHE A 26 5.31 17.00 22.83
C PHE A 26 4.91 16.67 24.26
N ASP A 27 4.80 17.67 25.13
CA ASP A 27 4.44 17.47 26.53
C ASP A 27 3.00 16.93 26.64
N ASP A 28 2.06 17.48 25.86
CA ASP A 28 0.68 16.98 25.80
C ASP A 28 0.61 15.53 25.27
N TYR A 29 1.42 15.18 24.27
CA TYR A 29 1.51 13.81 23.76
C TYR A 29 2.03 12.83 24.82
N LEU A 30 3.04 13.22 25.59
CA LEU A 30 3.55 12.39 26.68
C LEU A 30 2.47 12.13 27.74
N ASP A 31 1.79 13.19 28.18
CA ASP A 31 0.80 13.11 29.26
C ASP A 31 -0.50 12.42 28.85
N ASN A 32 -0.92 12.57 27.58
CA ASN A 32 -2.23 12.09 27.13
C ASN A 32 -2.20 10.84 26.28
N VAL A 33 -1.07 10.54 25.63
CA VAL A 33 -0.94 9.38 24.74
C VAL A 33 0.07 8.40 25.32
N ALA A 34 1.33 8.80 25.45
CA ALA A 34 2.41 7.86 25.80
C ALA A 34 2.25 7.25 27.21
N LEU A 35 1.79 8.04 28.20
CA LEU A 35 1.60 7.58 29.57
C LEU A 35 0.26 6.86 29.82
N LYS A 36 -0.74 7.06 28.96
CA LYS A 36 -2.10 6.54 29.16
C LYS A 36 -2.42 5.32 28.31
N HIS A 37 -1.79 5.20 27.15
CA HIS A 37 -2.09 4.13 26.21
C HIS A 37 -1.26 2.89 26.53
N SER A 38 -1.92 1.75 26.76
CA SER A 38 -1.28 0.45 27.02
C SER A 38 -0.31 0.04 25.92
N ASP A 39 -0.55 0.50 24.69
CA ASP A 39 0.23 0.15 23.50
C ASP A 39 1.70 0.55 23.63
N PHE A 40 2.04 1.61 24.38
CA PHE A 40 3.45 1.97 24.65
C PHE A 40 4.14 0.98 25.58
N SER A 41 3.40 0.39 26.52
CA SER A 41 3.93 -0.63 27.43
C SER A 41 4.03 -2.01 26.80
N GLU A 42 3.16 -2.29 25.83
CA GLU A 42 3.14 -3.56 25.08
C GLU A 42 3.99 -3.51 23.81
N PHE A 43 4.43 -2.32 23.38
CA PHE A 43 5.24 -2.15 22.19
C PHE A 43 6.55 -2.96 22.29
N SER A 44 6.76 -3.83 21.30
CA SER A 44 8.01 -4.55 21.13
C SER A 44 8.58 -4.28 19.73
N PRO A 45 9.81 -3.76 19.61
CA PRO A 45 10.46 -3.52 18.32
C PRO A 45 10.78 -4.83 17.57
N GLU A 46 10.68 -6.00 18.21
CA GLU A 46 10.82 -7.31 17.55
C GLU A 46 9.58 -7.69 16.75
N ASN A 47 8.40 -7.23 17.18
CA ASN A 47 7.11 -7.62 16.61
C ASN A 47 6.43 -6.50 15.80
N SER A 48 6.81 -5.24 16.03
CA SER A 48 6.17 -4.06 15.43
C SER A 48 7.19 -3.03 14.98
N ARG A 49 6.89 -2.34 13.87
CA ARG A 49 7.72 -1.29 13.31
C ARG A 49 7.56 0.02 14.08
N VAL A 50 8.67 0.65 14.46
CA VAL A 50 8.70 1.91 15.22
C VAL A 50 8.06 3.06 14.44
N ASP A 51 8.30 3.14 13.14
CA ASP A 51 7.77 4.19 12.27
C ASP A 51 6.26 4.07 12.08
N GLU A 52 5.75 2.85 11.90
CA GLU A 52 4.31 2.57 11.80
C GLU A 52 3.60 2.90 13.12
N PHE A 53 4.17 2.48 14.24
CA PHE A 53 3.64 2.76 15.57
C PHE A 53 3.55 4.27 15.89
N PHE A 54 4.60 5.04 15.60
CA PHE A 54 4.55 6.49 15.79
C PHE A 54 3.64 7.17 14.78
N TYR A 55 3.55 6.68 13.54
CA TYR A 55 2.60 7.21 12.57
C TYR A 55 1.16 7.03 13.06
N GLU A 56 0.78 5.84 13.52
CA GLU A 56 -0.58 5.58 14.02
C GLU A 56 -0.96 6.44 15.22
N THR A 57 -0.01 6.71 16.11
CA THR A 57 -0.26 7.47 17.36
C THR A 57 -0.13 8.98 17.19
N MET A 58 0.77 9.45 16.31
CA MET A 58 1.08 10.89 16.14
C MET A 58 0.47 11.53 14.88
N ASN A 59 0.06 10.77 13.87
CA ASN A 59 -0.50 11.33 12.62
C ASN A 59 -1.97 11.76 12.79
N THR A 60 -2.23 12.56 13.83
CA THR A 60 -3.49 13.24 14.08
C THR A 60 -3.31 14.74 13.84
N SER A 61 -4.41 15.46 13.63
CA SER A 61 -4.36 16.92 13.45
C SER A 61 -3.77 17.66 14.65
N LYS A 62 -3.79 17.06 15.84
CA LYS A 62 -3.33 17.64 17.11
C LYS A 62 -1.81 17.68 17.24
N TYR A 63 -1.09 16.68 16.72
CA TYR A 63 0.37 16.56 16.86
C TYR A 63 1.10 16.74 15.53
N ARG A 64 0.52 17.50 14.60
CA ARG A 64 1.00 17.58 13.22
C ARG A 64 2.40 18.22 13.14
N LYS A 65 2.71 19.19 14.00
CA LYS A 65 4.02 19.87 13.99
C LYS A 65 5.07 18.96 14.62
N LEU A 66 4.72 18.30 15.72
CA LEU A 66 5.55 17.29 16.36
C LEU A 66 5.85 16.12 15.41
N TRP A 67 4.83 15.59 14.71
CA TRP A 67 5.00 14.48 13.77
C TRP A 67 6.01 14.81 12.68
N LYS A 68 6.01 16.04 12.12
CA LYS A 68 7.02 16.44 11.12
C LYS A 68 8.45 16.35 11.64
N VAL A 69 8.66 16.72 12.91
CA VAL A 69 9.98 16.62 13.56
C VAL A 69 10.36 15.15 13.76
N VAL A 70 9.43 14.33 14.27
CA VAL A 70 9.66 12.90 14.50
C VAL A 70 9.89 12.15 13.19
N ASP A 71 9.12 12.44 12.14
CA ASP A 71 9.27 11.90 10.79
C ASP A 71 10.68 12.21 10.24
N MET A 72 11.12 13.47 10.34
CA MET A 72 12.50 13.83 9.98
C MET A 72 13.52 13.06 10.82
N LEU A 73 13.32 12.86 12.12
CA LEU A 73 14.25 12.11 12.97
C LEU A 73 14.32 10.62 12.59
N LEU A 74 13.18 10.02 12.27
CA LEU A 74 13.11 8.63 11.79
C LEU A 74 13.87 8.49 10.46
N LEU A 75 13.77 9.49 9.58
CA LEU A 75 14.51 9.54 8.31
C LEU A 75 16.00 9.88 8.47
N LEU A 76 16.35 10.72 9.44
CA LEU A 76 17.74 11.13 9.73
C LEU A 76 18.56 10.01 10.39
N SER A 77 17.91 8.98 10.94
CA SER A 77 18.60 7.80 11.49
C SER A 77 19.44 7.02 10.46
N HIS A 78 19.34 7.35 9.17
CA HIS A 78 20.27 6.89 8.13
C HIS A 78 21.68 7.53 8.23
N GLY A 79 21.87 8.57 9.05
CA GLY A 79 23.15 9.29 9.22
C GLY A 79 24.21 8.64 10.12
N GLN A 80 24.02 7.41 10.60
CA GLN A 80 25.10 6.55 11.12
C GLN A 80 25.62 5.56 10.06
N ALA A 81 25.20 5.72 8.81
CA ALA A 81 25.87 5.10 7.70
C ALA A 81 27.16 5.86 7.36
N THR A 82 28.24 5.54 8.07
CA THR A 82 29.59 5.50 7.47
C THR A 82 29.63 4.66 6.18
N VAL A 83 28.52 4.00 5.83
CA VAL A 83 28.28 3.18 4.65
C VAL A 83 27.65 3.92 3.45
N GLU A 84 27.39 5.24 3.52
CA GLU A 84 26.87 6.00 2.36
C GLU A 84 27.89 6.23 1.22
N LYS A 85 29.16 5.88 1.41
CA LYS A 85 30.11 5.72 0.28
C LYS A 85 30.14 4.30 -0.33
N GLY A 86 29.37 3.35 0.21
CA GLY A 86 29.39 1.94 -0.19
C GLY A 86 28.07 1.37 -0.74
N PHE A 87 26.94 2.05 -0.54
CA PHE A 87 25.63 1.60 -1.03
C PHE A 87 25.07 2.49 -2.13
N ILE A 88 25.83 2.66 -3.22
CA ILE A 88 25.14 2.50 -4.51
C ILE A 88 24.79 1.01 -4.51
N ILE A 89 23.50 0.69 -4.38
CA ILE A 89 22.98 -0.64 -4.67
C ILE A 89 23.23 -0.84 -6.16
N ASP A 90 24.48 -1.13 -6.51
CA ASP A 90 24.82 -1.69 -7.78
C ASP A 90 24.14 -3.06 -7.74
N LYS A 91 23.27 -3.32 -8.71
CA LYS A 91 22.51 -4.57 -8.87
C LYS A 91 23.41 -5.82 -8.96
N LYS A 92 24.73 -5.62 -8.85
CA LYS A 92 25.82 -6.59 -8.83
C LYS A 92 26.35 -6.92 -7.43
N VAL A 93 26.00 -6.15 -6.39
CA VAL A 93 26.34 -6.42 -4.97
C VAL A 93 25.10 -6.88 -4.21
N GLU A 94 24.18 -7.58 -4.88
CA GLU A 94 23.54 -8.72 -4.24
C GLU A 94 24.66 -9.72 -3.99
N LEU A 95 25.30 -9.66 -2.82
CA LEU A 95 25.96 -10.84 -2.29
C LEU A 95 24.85 -11.86 -1.98
N GLU A 96 24.47 -12.58 -3.04
CA GLU A 96 23.78 -13.87 -3.06
C GLU A 96 22.38 -13.92 -2.44
N ASN A 97 21.36 -13.47 -3.19
CA ASN A 97 19.99 -14.05 -3.16
C ASN A 97 19.27 -14.08 -1.77
N MET A 98 19.65 -13.19 -0.86
CA MET A 98 19.03 -13.10 0.47
C MET A 98 17.76 -12.24 0.41
N LYS A 99 16.68 -12.74 1.00
CA LYS A 99 15.41 -12.00 1.08
C LYS A 99 15.44 -10.98 2.22
N GLU A 100 14.61 -9.95 2.13
CA GLU A 100 14.45 -8.91 3.17
C GLU A 100 14.34 -9.47 4.60
N LEU A 101 13.54 -10.53 4.78
CA LEU A 101 13.37 -11.20 6.07
C LEU A 101 14.70 -11.68 6.67
N SER A 102 15.64 -12.11 5.83
CA SER A 102 16.97 -12.53 6.26
C SER A 102 17.82 -11.36 6.74
N TYR A 103 17.72 -10.19 6.09
CA TYR A 103 18.40 -8.97 6.53
C TYR A 103 17.83 -8.46 7.86
N VAL A 104 16.49 -8.45 8.00
CA VAL A 104 15.84 -8.08 9.27
C VAL A 104 16.29 -9.00 10.41
N SER A 105 16.32 -10.31 10.15
CA SER A 105 16.76 -11.30 11.15
C SER A 105 18.22 -11.08 11.56
N GLN A 106 19.12 -10.79 10.60
CA GLN A 106 20.52 -10.49 10.91
C GLN A 106 20.65 -9.22 11.74
N ARG A 107 19.89 -8.17 11.40
CA ARG A 107 19.90 -6.91 12.16
C ARG A 107 19.47 -7.12 13.60
N LEU A 108 18.37 -7.83 13.84
CA LEU A 108 17.89 -8.15 15.19
C LEU A 108 18.95 -8.89 16.03
N ILE A 109 19.67 -9.84 15.41
CA ILE A 109 20.76 -10.56 16.08
C ILE A 109 21.89 -9.61 16.45
N CYS A 110 22.33 -8.75 15.53
CA CYS A 110 23.37 -7.76 15.79
C CYS A 110 22.95 -6.77 16.88
N ASP A 111 21.72 -6.27 16.84
CA ASP A 111 21.18 -5.33 17.81
C ASP A 111 21.13 -5.93 19.22
N TYR A 112 20.72 -7.20 19.34
CA TYR A 112 20.73 -7.92 20.61
C TYR A 112 22.16 -8.12 21.17
N ILE A 113 23.12 -8.46 20.31
CA ILE A 113 24.53 -8.60 20.72
C ILE A 113 25.09 -7.25 21.20
N ASN A 114 24.77 -6.18 20.48
CA ASN A 114 25.22 -4.84 20.83
C ASN A 114 24.57 -4.34 22.14
N SER A 115 23.28 -4.61 22.36
CA SER A 115 22.55 -4.15 23.55
C SER A 115 22.97 -4.87 24.84
N THR A 116 23.37 -6.14 24.74
CA THR A 116 23.87 -6.89 25.89
C THR A 116 25.26 -6.43 26.34
N GLY A 117 26.01 -5.72 25.50
CA GLY A 117 27.38 -5.26 25.80
C GLY A 117 28.39 -6.41 26.01
N VAL A 118 27.97 -7.64 25.71
CA VAL A 118 28.77 -8.85 25.86
C VAL A 118 29.43 -9.15 24.51
N SER A 119 30.76 -9.27 24.50
CA SER A 119 31.48 -9.75 23.32
C SER A 119 30.90 -11.10 22.87
N ILE A 120 30.77 -11.32 21.56
CA ILE A 120 30.22 -12.55 20.96
C ILE A 120 30.82 -13.82 21.57
N GLN A 121 32.09 -13.77 21.95
CA GLN A 121 32.84 -14.88 22.55
C GLN A 121 32.36 -15.28 23.96
N ASN A 122 31.67 -14.37 24.65
CA ASN A 122 31.23 -14.53 26.04
C ASN A 122 29.73 -14.87 26.16
N ILE A 123 29.02 -14.99 25.04
CA ILE A 123 27.60 -15.35 25.03
C ILE A 123 27.47 -16.83 25.39
N LYS A 124 26.84 -17.12 26.54
CA LYS A 124 26.56 -18.50 26.96
C LYS A 124 25.51 -19.12 26.04
N ILE A 125 25.89 -20.17 25.31
CA ILE A 125 24.97 -20.94 24.49
C ILE A 125 24.02 -21.71 25.41
N THR A 126 22.72 -21.43 25.28
CA THR A 126 21.68 -22.09 26.09
C THR A 126 21.09 -23.30 25.37
N ASN A 127 20.51 -24.24 26.13
CA ASN A 127 19.79 -25.39 25.55
C ASN A 127 18.64 -24.96 24.63
N ILE A 128 18.01 -23.80 24.90
CA ILE A 128 16.95 -23.25 24.06
C ILE A 128 17.51 -22.95 22.66
N MET A 129 18.68 -22.34 22.55
CA MET A 129 19.34 -22.06 21.27
C MET A 129 19.61 -23.36 20.49
N HIS A 130 20.05 -24.42 21.16
CA HIS A 130 20.23 -25.73 20.53
C HIS A 130 18.93 -26.29 19.94
N THR A 131 17.81 -26.16 20.66
CA THR A 131 16.50 -26.56 20.16
C THR A 131 16.06 -25.73 18.95
N TYR A 132 16.30 -24.41 18.98
CA TYR A 132 15.97 -23.53 17.85
C TYR A 132 16.78 -23.87 16.59
N VAL A 133 18.08 -24.10 16.73
CA VAL A 133 18.95 -24.49 15.61
C VAL A 133 18.53 -25.86 15.05
N SER A 134 18.27 -26.83 15.94
CA SER A 134 17.81 -28.17 15.52
C SER A 134 16.51 -28.11 14.71
N ASN A 135 15.60 -27.21 15.07
CA ASN A 135 14.31 -27.05 14.40
C ASN A 135 14.34 -26.08 13.20
N ALA A 136 15.46 -25.36 12.97
CA ALA A 136 15.55 -24.32 11.95
C ALA A 136 15.28 -24.87 10.54
N ARG A 137 15.80 -26.06 10.23
CA ARG A 137 15.56 -26.73 8.94
C ARG A 137 14.08 -27.04 8.71
N GLN A 138 13.38 -27.53 9.74
CA GLN A 138 11.95 -27.85 9.63
C GLN A 138 11.12 -26.57 9.41
N LYS A 139 11.43 -25.49 10.15
CA LYS A 139 10.79 -24.18 9.96
C LYS A 139 11.01 -23.64 8.54
N TYR A 140 12.23 -23.77 8.02
CA TYR A 140 12.54 -23.35 6.65
C TYR A 140 11.76 -24.17 5.60
N MET A 141 11.69 -25.49 5.76
CA MET A 141 10.89 -26.34 4.86
C MET A 141 9.41 -25.95 4.87
N LYS A 142 8.84 -25.70 6.06
CA LYS A 142 7.45 -25.23 6.20
C LYS A 142 7.25 -23.88 5.49
N TYR A 143 8.15 -22.92 5.69
CA TYR A 143 8.11 -21.63 4.99
C TYR A 143 8.11 -21.79 3.47
N LEU A 144 8.93 -22.71 2.92
CA LEU A 144 8.95 -22.98 1.49
C LEU A 144 7.63 -23.59 0.97
N GLU A 145 6.99 -24.46 1.76
CA GLU A 145 5.67 -25.00 1.43
C GLU A 145 4.60 -23.91 1.43
N ASP A 146 4.59 -23.06 2.45
CA ASP A 146 3.65 -21.94 2.56
C ASP A 146 3.81 -20.96 1.38
N GLN A 147 5.05 -20.66 0.99
CA GLN A 147 5.34 -19.83 -0.19
C GLN A 147 4.82 -20.45 -1.49
N LYS A 148 4.95 -21.77 -1.67
CA LYS A 148 4.40 -22.48 -2.82
C LYS A 148 2.87 -22.41 -2.83
N LEU A 149 2.23 -22.59 -1.68
CA LEU A 149 0.77 -22.52 -1.56
C LEU A 149 0.25 -21.12 -1.90
N LEU A 150 0.86 -20.08 -1.34
CA LEU A 150 0.51 -18.67 -1.62
C LEU A 150 0.66 -18.33 -3.10
N SER A 151 1.78 -18.74 -3.73
CA SER A 151 1.99 -18.52 -5.17
C SER A 151 0.95 -19.24 -6.03
N SER A 152 0.54 -20.44 -5.63
CA SER A 152 -0.46 -21.24 -6.35
C SER A 152 -1.87 -20.66 -6.19
N GLN A 153 -2.23 -20.20 -5.00
CA GLN A 153 -3.50 -19.52 -4.74
C GLN A 153 -3.58 -18.19 -5.49
N ASN A 154 -2.51 -17.40 -5.50
CA ASN A 154 -2.46 -16.15 -6.25
C ASN A 154 -2.57 -16.38 -7.76
N LYS A 155 -1.92 -17.42 -8.31
CA LYS A 155 -2.09 -17.82 -9.72
C LYS A 155 -3.52 -18.23 -10.03
N LYS A 156 -4.15 -19.03 -9.16
CA LYS A 156 -5.56 -19.45 -9.33
C LYS A 156 -6.50 -18.25 -9.30
N ARG A 157 -6.34 -17.33 -8.33
CA ARG A 157 -7.14 -16.10 -8.25
C ARG A 157 -7.00 -15.25 -9.51
N LYS A 158 -5.76 -15.00 -9.96
CA LYS A 158 -5.49 -14.25 -11.20
C LYS A 158 -6.11 -14.91 -12.44
N SER A 159 -6.07 -16.25 -12.54
CA SER A 159 -6.71 -16.99 -13.63
C SER A 159 -8.23 -16.79 -13.63
N ILE A 160 -8.88 -16.97 -12.47
CA ILE A 160 -10.34 -16.84 -12.35
C ILE A 160 -10.78 -15.42 -12.70
N THR A 161 -10.12 -14.39 -12.17
CA THR A 161 -10.45 -13.00 -12.49
C THR A 161 -10.19 -12.67 -13.97
N SER A 162 -9.14 -13.25 -14.57
CA SER A 162 -8.88 -13.12 -16.01
C SER A 162 -9.99 -13.76 -16.87
N ASP A 163 -10.46 -14.94 -16.47
CA ASP A 163 -11.55 -15.64 -17.16
C ASP A 163 -12.87 -14.86 -17.05
N GLU A 164 -13.17 -14.29 -15.88
CA GLU A 164 -14.32 -13.40 -15.65
C GLU A 164 -14.27 -12.14 -16.53
N ILE A 165 -13.10 -11.49 -16.61
CA ILE A 165 -12.89 -10.33 -17.50
C ILE A 165 -13.11 -10.73 -18.95
N GLN A 166 -12.62 -11.89 -19.38
CA GLN A 166 -12.79 -12.37 -20.75
C GLN A 166 -14.27 -12.70 -21.03
N GLU A 167 -14.99 -13.27 -20.09
CA GLU A 167 -16.43 -13.51 -20.22
C GLU A 167 -17.23 -12.20 -20.33
N LEU A 168 -16.89 -11.18 -19.52
CA LEU A 168 -17.51 -9.86 -19.60
C LEU A 168 -17.19 -9.15 -20.93
N LYS A 169 -15.94 -9.18 -21.38
CA LYS A 169 -15.55 -8.66 -22.71
C LYS A 169 -16.28 -9.39 -23.83
N ASN A 170 -16.44 -10.70 -23.71
CA ASN A 170 -17.22 -11.49 -24.64
C ASN A 170 -18.71 -11.15 -24.56
N LYS A 171 -19.29 -10.86 -23.38
CA LYS A 171 -20.67 -10.37 -23.26
C LYS A 171 -20.84 -9.03 -23.97
N THR A 172 -19.91 -8.09 -23.82
CA THR A 172 -19.93 -6.79 -24.55
C THR A 172 -19.84 -6.99 -26.06
N LYS A 173 -18.94 -7.89 -26.51
CA LYS A 173 -18.73 -8.19 -27.94
C LYS A 173 -19.88 -9.00 -28.56
N LYS A 174 -20.41 -9.97 -27.83
CA LYS A 174 -21.46 -10.92 -28.28
C LYS A 174 -22.87 -10.31 -28.18
N LYS A 175 -23.10 -9.31 -27.32
CA LYS A 175 -24.38 -8.57 -27.27
C LYS A 175 -24.58 -7.52 -28.36
N CYS A 176 -23.67 -7.34 -29.31
CA CYS A 176 -23.88 -6.43 -30.45
C CYS A 176 -24.30 -5.00 -30.06
N LEU A 177 -24.05 -4.53 -28.83
CA LEU A 177 -24.60 -3.26 -28.35
C LEU A 177 -24.10 -2.09 -29.22
N GLY A 178 -22.83 -2.09 -29.62
CA GLY A 178 -22.31 -1.04 -30.50
C GLY A 178 -22.94 -1.00 -31.90
N ASN A 179 -23.16 -2.16 -32.54
CA ASN A 179 -23.78 -2.22 -33.86
C ASN A 179 -25.29 -1.96 -33.78
N ASP A 180 -25.96 -2.47 -32.74
CA ASP A 180 -27.37 -2.23 -32.47
C ASP A 180 -27.64 -0.76 -32.14
N ILE A 181 -26.79 -0.11 -31.32
CA ILE A 181 -26.90 1.31 -30.99
C ILE A 181 -26.74 2.14 -32.26
N LYS A 182 -25.73 1.84 -33.09
CA LYS A 182 -25.53 2.51 -34.39
C LYS A 182 -26.72 2.32 -35.33
N ALA A 183 -27.29 1.12 -35.39
CA ALA A 183 -28.47 0.84 -36.21
C ALA A 183 -29.70 1.59 -35.68
N LEU A 184 -29.92 1.61 -34.35
CA LEU A 184 -31.03 2.34 -33.73
C LEU A 184 -30.92 3.85 -33.93
N ILE A 185 -29.72 4.42 -33.84
CA ILE A 185 -29.46 5.85 -34.11
C ILE A 185 -29.73 6.15 -35.59
N ARG A 186 -29.20 5.33 -36.51
CA ARG A 186 -29.42 5.51 -37.94
C ARG A 186 -30.90 5.49 -38.29
N SER A 187 -31.65 4.50 -37.80
CA SER A 187 -33.10 4.44 -38.01
C SER A 187 -33.82 5.63 -37.37
N ALA A 188 -33.36 6.12 -36.21
CA ALA A 188 -33.94 7.30 -35.59
C ALA A 188 -33.70 8.57 -36.40
N ASP A 189 -32.54 8.71 -37.03
CA ASP A 189 -32.19 9.84 -37.88
C ASP A 189 -32.99 9.80 -39.19
N GLU A 190 -33.17 8.63 -39.80
CA GLU A 190 -34.05 8.45 -40.97
C GLU A 190 -35.52 8.84 -40.67
N PHE A 191 -36.00 8.54 -39.45
CA PHE A 191 -37.34 8.98 -39.02
C PHE A 191 -37.40 10.48 -38.68
N ALA A 192 -36.29 11.09 -38.26
CA ALA A 192 -36.23 12.52 -38.03
C ALA A 192 -36.25 13.30 -39.36
N GLU A 193 -35.50 12.85 -40.36
CA GLU A 193 -35.49 13.42 -41.71
C GLU A 193 -36.88 13.32 -42.36
N LYS A 194 -37.54 12.16 -42.26
CA LYS A 194 -38.94 11.99 -42.71
C LYS A 194 -39.98 12.80 -41.92
N ALA A 195 -39.62 13.35 -40.76
CA ALA A 195 -40.51 14.21 -39.99
C ALA A 195 -40.49 15.66 -40.46
N GLU A 196 -39.47 16.08 -41.24
CA GLU A 196 -39.40 17.41 -41.87
C GLU A 196 -40.57 17.64 -42.85
N GLU A 197 -41.19 16.56 -43.33
CA GLU A 197 -42.43 16.55 -44.14
C GLU A 197 -43.73 16.69 -43.29
N ASN A 198 -43.67 17.22 -42.06
CA ASN A 198 -44.78 17.42 -41.11
C ASN A 198 -45.47 16.15 -40.56
N ASN A 199 -44.74 15.05 -40.38
CA ASN A 199 -45.29 13.81 -39.82
C ASN A 199 -44.93 13.62 -38.33
N VAL A 200 -45.84 14.01 -37.43
CA VAL A 200 -45.70 13.88 -35.97
C VAL A 200 -45.48 12.42 -35.52
N THR A 201 -46.00 11.44 -36.27
CA THR A 201 -45.82 10.01 -35.97
C THR A 201 -44.35 9.58 -36.11
N SER A 202 -43.63 10.17 -37.07
CA SER A 202 -42.21 9.90 -37.31
C SER A 202 -41.35 10.45 -36.15
N ILE A 203 -41.71 11.59 -35.58
CA ILE A 203 -41.06 12.17 -34.39
C ILE A 203 -41.19 11.23 -33.18
N CYS A 204 -42.38 10.70 -32.93
CA CYS A 204 -42.62 9.75 -31.84
C CYS A 204 -41.77 8.47 -31.99
N LYS A 205 -41.65 7.96 -33.22
CA LYS A 205 -40.82 6.78 -33.53
C LYS A 205 -39.33 7.07 -33.34
N SER A 206 -38.83 8.20 -33.84
CA SER A 206 -37.44 8.64 -33.65
C SER A 206 -37.09 8.75 -32.16
N ASN A 207 -37.94 9.41 -31.36
CA ASN A 207 -37.74 9.58 -29.92
C ASN A 207 -37.79 8.25 -29.14
N SER A 208 -38.59 7.28 -29.59
CA SER A 208 -38.61 5.94 -28.99
C SER A 208 -37.29 5.19 -29.24
N LEU A 209 -36.80 5.23 -30.47
CA LEU A 209 -35.54 4.59 -30.87
C LEU A 209 -34.33 5.22 -30.17
N ARG A 210 -34.28 6.55 -30.04
CA ARG A 210 -33.23 7.27 -29.29
C ARG A 210 -33.22 6.90 -27.81
N ARG A 211 -34.39 6.76 -27.18
CA ARG A 211 -34.50 6.28 -25.79
C ARG A 211 -33.99 4.84 -25.64
N SER A 212 -34.31 3.97 -26.60
CA SER A 212 -33.82 2.58 -26.60
C SER A 212 -32.30 2.50 -26.80
N ALA A 213 -31.73 3.31 -27.69
CA ALA A 213 -30.29 3.42 -27.89
C ALA A 213 -29.57 3.89 -26.62
N LYS A 214 -30.08 4.96 -25.97
CA LYS A 214 -29.52 5.49 -24.72
C LYS A 214 -29.52 4.45 -23.59
N ALA A 215 -30.61 3.70 -23.42
CA ALA A 215 -30.68 2.65 -22.41
C ALA A 215 -29.71 1.48 -22.68
N LYS A 216 -29.39 1.20 -23.95
CA LYS A 216 -28.35 0.22 -24.32
C LYS A 216 -26.94 0.75 -24.09
N GLU A 217 -26.73 2.05 -24.29
CA GLU A 217 -25.46 2.74 -24.05
C GLU A 217 -25.10 2.78 -22.56
N GLU A 218 -26.05 3.14 -21.69
CA GLU A 218 -25.88 3.12 -20.23
C GLU A 218 -25.47 1.73 -19.72
N LYS A 219 -26.14 0.67 -20.19
CA LYS A 219 -25.77 -0.72 -19.86
C LYS A 219 -24.39 -1.10 -20.38
N SER A 220 -23.97 -0.56 -21.53
CA SER A 220 -22.62 -0.79 -22.04
C SER A 220 -21.57 -0.12 -21.17
N LEU A 221 -21.87 1.10 -20.69
CA LEU A 221 -20.98 1.85 -19.81
C LEU A 221 -20.84 1.18 -18.43
N GLU A 222 -21.93 0.69 -17.86
CA GLU A 222 -21.91 -0.10 -16.61
C GLU A 222 -20.99 -1.32 -16.71
N ILE A 223 -21.07 -2.06 -17.84
CA ILE A 223 -20.21 -3.24 -18.06
C ILE A 223 -18.75 -2.83 -18.25
N THR A 224 -18.47 -1.73 -18.97
CA THR A 224 -17.10 -1.22 -19.14
C THR A 224 -16.49 -0.81 -17.80
N ASN A 225 -17.24 -0.10 -16.96
CA ASN A 225 -16.78 0.31 -15.63
C ASN A 225 -16.50 -0.92 -14.74
N ALA A 226 -17.36 -1.94 -14.78
CA ALA A 226 -17.14 -3.19 -14.05
C ALA A 226 -15.87 -3.93 -14.52
N ILE A 227 -15.54 -3.87 -15.82
CA ILE A 227 -14.29 -4.43 -16.34
C ILE A 227 -13.08 -3.64 -15.82
N GLU A 228 -13.14 -2.30 -15.84
CA GLU A 228 -12.05 -1.44 -15.36
C GLU A 228 -11.77 -1.66 -13.86
N ASP A 229 -12.82 -1.81 -13.05
CA ASP A 229 -12.70 -2.10 -11.62
C ASP A 229 -12.09 -3.48 -11.35
N LEU A 230 -12.40 -4.47 -12.19
CA LEU A 230 -11.79 -5.81 -12.09
C LEU A 230 -10.34 -5.80 -12.55
N GLU A 231 -9.99 -5.02 -13.59
CA GLU A 231 -8.61 -4.86 -14.06
C GLU A 231 -7.73 -4.16 -13.00
N LYS A 232 -8.27 -3.14 -12.30
CA LYS A 232 -7.59 -2.47 -11.18
C LYS A 232 -7.32 -3.39 -9.98
N LYS A 233 -8.08 -4.46 -9.80
CA LYS A 233 -7.86 -5.46 -8.72
C LYS A 233 -6.75 -6.46 -9.04
N ILE A 234 -6.30 -6.55 -10.31
CA ILE A 234 -5.26 -7.49 -10.75
C ILE A 234 -3.87 -6.83 -10.75
N GLY A 235 -3.80 -5.52 -11.00
CA GLY A 235 -2.58 -4.70 -10.96
C GLY A 235 -2.13 -4.40 -9.54
#